data_AF-A0A1W2FZ27-F1
#
_entry.id   AF-A0A1W2FZ27-F1
#
_cell.length_a   1.000
_cell.length_b   1.000
_cell.length_c   1.000
_cell.angle_alpha   90.00
_cell.angle_beta   90.00
_cell.angle_gamma   90.00
#
_symmetry.space_group_name_H-M   'P 1'
#
loop_
_entity.id
_entity.type
_entity.pdbx_description
1 polymer ?
#
loop_
_entity_poly.entity_id
_entity_poly.type
_entity_poly.pdbx_seq_one_letter_code
_entity_poly.pdbx_strand_id
1 'polypeptide(L)'
;MFSGIAEEGRSGAREAWIYDLVNKATNPNFYVGLKFDQLGLQRPKDREVISPLETWLSGIDPDEVDAALDNGGETPELYLSVRDWGLIFTAHPIKPARRGKPRHRLLGVYPAYGGFVNDQHKLRKTLDRKARHYGALDKPFVIAVMGMSSFMDNEDVENALFGNVVYRYSINQPEDGRWVRNRDGLWMRGAQPLATRVSGVLMGTGIFPWNHTHELPRLWTNPWATRSLPGTEPFPTATSDDTGTITYADTPTAGHDVFDLPEDWPGPERSFTDTDQ
;
A
#
# COMPACT_ATOMS: atom_id res chain seq x y z
N MET A 1 21.45 -7.46 -11.44
CA MET A 1 21.04 -8.02 -12.73
C MET A 1 20.08 -9.15 -12.40
N PHE A 2 18.76 -8.90 -12.47
CA PHE A 2 17.78 -9.95 -12.26
C PHE A 2 17.06 -10.16 -13.58
N SER A 3 17.24 -11.37 -14.08
CA SER A 3 16.65 -11.92 -15.29
C SER A 3 15.12 -11.89 -15.14
N GLY A 4 14.48 -10.94 -15.83
CA GLY A 4 13.06 -11.03 -16.13
C GLY A 4 12.86 -12.19 -17.10
N ILE A 5 12.64 -13.38 -16.56
CA ILE A 5 11.90 -14.40 -17.31
C ILE A 5 10.45 -13.99 -17.12
N ALA A 6 9.92 -13.23 -18.09
CA ALA A 6 8.49 -13.16 -18.26
C ALA A 6 8.02 -14.59 -18.53
N GLU A 7 7.20 -15.16 -17.62
CA GLU A 7 6.47 -16.38 -17.95
C GLU A 7 5.67 -16.11 -19.22
N GLU A 8 5.92 -16.93 -20.23
CA GLU A 8 5.22 -16.91 -21.52
C GLU A 8 3.71 -16.99 -21.26
N GLY A 9 2.98 -15.90 -21.53
CA GLY A 9 1.52 -15.80 -21.34
C GLY A 9 1.05 -14.61 -20.49
N ARG A 10 1.91 -13.96 -19.69
CA ARG A 10 1.52 -12.80 -18.87
C ARG A 10 1.35 -11.53 -19.70
N SER A 11 0.16 -10.94 -19.70
CA SER A 11 -0.11 -9.61 -20.28
C SER A 11 -0.52 -8.66 -19.17
N GLY A 12 0.39 -7.76 -18.79
CA GLY A 12 0.20 -6.83 -17.68
C GLY A 12 -1.02 -5.91 -17.84
N ALA A 13 -1.44 -5.60 -19.08
CA ALA A 13 -2.61 -4.78 -19.35
C ALA A 13 -3.94 -5.52 -19.04
N ARG A 14 -3.99 -6.82 -19.30
CA ARG A 14 -5.17 -7.66 -19.00
C ARG A 14 -5.30 -7.92 -17.50
N GLU A 15 -4.18 -8.17 -16.82
CA GLU A 15 -4.13 -8.30 -15.36
C GLU A 15 -4.55 -6.99 -14.64
N ALA A 16 -4.09 -5.83 -15.14
CA ALA A 16 -4.37 -4.51 -14.56
C ALA A 16 -5.87 -4.23 -14.40
N TRP A 17 -6.66 -4.53 -15.43
CA TRP A 17 -8.09 -4.25 -15.37
C TRP A 17 -8.84 -5.16 -14.38
N ILE A 18 -8.42 -6.43 -14.23
CA ILE A 18 -8.97 -7.28 -13.15
C ILE A 18 -8.57 -6.73 -11.78
N TYR A 19 -7.34 -6.22 -11.62
CA TYR A 19 -6.93 -5.57 -10.38
C TYR A 19 -7.79 -4.35 -10.04
N ASP A 20 -8.05 -3.47 -11.01
CA ASP A 20 -8.93 -2.30 -10.82
C ASP A 20 -10.35 -2.71 -10.46
N LEU A 21 -10.86 -3.76 -11.09
CA LEU A 21 -12.19 -4.29 -10.81
C LEU A 21 -12.28 -4.80 -9.37
N VAL A 22 -11.27 -5.54 -8.89
CA VAL A 22 -11.23 -6.06 -7.51
C VAL A 22 -11.05 -4.92 -6.51
N ASN A 23 -10.31 -3.86 -6.84
CA ASN A 23 -10.14 -2.67 -5.98
C ASN A 23 -11.43 -1.89 -5.74
N LYS A 24 -12.46 -2.07 -6.58
CA LYS A 24 -13.81 -1.49 -6.35
C LYS A 24 -14.62 -2.25 -5.29
N ALA A 25 -14.30 -3.50 -5.02
CA ALA A 25 -14.96 -4.27 -3.97
C ALA A 25 -14.48 -3.80 -2.60
N THR A 26 -15.32 -4.00 -1.58
CA THR A 26 -15.00 -3.57 -0.22
C THR A 26 -15.31 -4.65 0.80
N ASN A 27 -14.46 -4.77 1.82
CA ASN A 27 -14.75 -5.61 2.97
C ASN A 27 -14.00 -5.07 4.19
N PRO A 28 -14.65 -4.82 5.33
CA PRO A 28 -14.01 -4.19 6.49
C PRO A 28 -12.99 -5.08 7.23
N ASN A 29 -12.94 -6.37 6.90
CA ASN A 29 -12.30 -7.40 7.73
C ASN A 29 -11.14 -8.12 7.05
N PHE A 30 -10.98 -8.03 5.73
CA PHE A 30 -9.99 -8.82 4.98
C PHE A 30 -9.24 -7.97 3.96
N TYR A 31 -7.95 -8.28 3.78
CA TYR A 31 -7.26 -8.09 2.51
C TYR A 31 -7.48 -9.32 1.63
N VAL A 32 -7.46 -9.12 0.33
CA VAL A 32 -7.59 -10.17 -0.67
C VAL A 32 -6.29 -10.32 -1.43
N GLY A 33 -5.83 -11.54 -1.60
CA GLY A 33 -4.86 -11.88 -2.62
C GLY A 33 -5.55 -12.34 -3.89
N LEU A 34 -4.94 -12.07 -5.04
CA LEU A 34 -5.42 -12.58 -6.33
C LEU A 34 -4.28 -13.30 -7.05
N LYS A 35 -4.57 -14.51 -7.54
CA LYS A 35 -3.77 -15.25 -8.53
C LYS A 35 -4.63 -15.54 -9.76
N PHE A 36 -3.98 -15.60 -10.92
CA PHE A 36 -4.63 -16.03 -12.16
C PHE A 36 -4.30 -17.49 -12.39
N ASP A 37 -5.32 -18.34 -12.33
CA ASP A 37 -5.25 -19.74 -12.76
C ASP A 37 -5.34 -19.84 -14.29
N GLN A 38 -6.18 -18.97 -14.88
CA GLN A 38 -6.32 -18.83 -16.32
C GLN A 38 -6.54 -17.35 -16.68
N LEU A 39 -5.75 -16.85 -17.64
CA LEU A 39 -5.94 -15.52 -18.20
C LEU A 39 -7.02 -15.54 -19.28
N GLY A 40 -7.98 -14.64 -19.16
CA GLY A 40 -9.01 -14.42 -20.17
C GLY A 40 -8.66 -13.28 -21.12
N LEU A 41 -9.49 -13.15 -22.16
CA LEU A 41 -9.51 -12.07 -23.13
C LEU A 41 -10.78 -11.23 -22.99
N GLN A 42 -11.90 -11.83 -22.54
CA GLN A 42 -13.16 -11.11 -22.42
C GLN A 42 -13.17 -10.23 -21.18
N ARG A 43 -14.00 -9.17 -21.22
CA ARG A 43 -14.17 -8.29 -20.06
C ARG A 43 -15.38 -8.62 -19.17
N PRO A 44 -15.28 -9.47 -18.10
CA PRO A 44 -16.25 -9.51 -16.99
C PRO A 44 -16.84 -8.14 -16.61
N LYS A 45 -18.13 -8.11 -16.29
CA LYS A 45 -18.77 -6.94 -15.67
C LYS A 45 -18.37 -6.89 -14.20
N ASP A 46 -18.27 -5.69 -13.64
CA ASP A 46 -17.96 -5.46 -12.21
C ASP A 46 -18.72 -6.43 -11.28
N ARG A 47 -20.04 -6.57 -11.47
CA ARG A 47 -20.90 -7.43 -10.65
C ARG A 47 -20.57 -8.94 -10.76
N GLU A 48 -20.00 -9.39 -11.86
CA GLU A 48 -19.65 -10.81 -12.08
C GLU A 48 -18.46 -11.26 -11.22
N VAL A 49 -17.70 -10.32 -10.65
CA VAL A 49 -16.55 -10.60 -9.78
C VAL A 49 -16.72 -10.00 -8.39
N ILE A 50 -17.18 -8.74 -8.29
CA ILE A 50 -17.36 -8.04 -7.00
C ILE A 50 -18.40 -8.78 -6.13
N SER A 51 -19.58 -9.08 -6.67
CA SER A 51 -20.64 -9.69 -5.86
C SER A 51 -20.28 -11.08 -5.31
N PRO A 52 -19.70 -12.00 -6.10
CA PRO A 52 -19.19 -13.26 -5.57
C PRO A 52 -18.10 -13.07 -4.52
N LEU A 53 -17.15 -12.15 -4.75
CA LEU A 53 -16.06 -11.87 -3.83
C LEU A 53 -16.56 -11.34 -2.48
N GLU A 54 -17.42 -10.32 -2.49
CA GLU A 54 -17.98 -9.72 -1.27
C GLU A 54 -18.89 -10.70 -0.52
N THR A 55 -19.67 -11.51 -1.25
CA THR A 55 -20.53 -12.54 -0.65
C THR A 55 -19.68 -13.60 0.07
N TRP A 56 -18.62 -14.07 -0.58
CA TRP A 56 -17.70 -15.04 0.01
C TRP A 56 -17.00 -14.47 1.25
N LEU A 57 -16.43 -13.27 1.16
CA LEU A 57 -15.75 -12.62 2.30
C LEU A 57 -16.70 -12.35 3.48
N SER A 58 -17.97 -12.03 3.21
CA SER A 58 -18.98 -11.83 4.27
C SER A 58 -19.36 -13.12 4.99
N GLY A 59 -19.10 -14.28 4.38
CA GLY A 59 -19.35 -15.59 4.96
C GLY A 59 -18.20 -16.15 5.79
N ILE A 60 -17.07 -15.43 5.90
CA ILE A 60 -15.88 -15.88 6.62
C ILE A 60 -15.74 -15.09 7.93
N ASP A 61 -15.50 -15.79 9.04
CA ASP A 61 -15.14 -15.16 10.31
C ASP A 61 -13.64 -14.79 10.31
N PRO A 62 -13.27 -13.50 10.38
CA PRO A 62 -11.87 -13.08 10.36
C PRO A 62 -11.08 -13.48 11.61
N ASP A 63 -11.73 -13.72 12.74
CA ASP A 63 -11.06 -14.18 13.97
C ASP A 63 -10.72 -15.68 13.90
N GLU A 64 -11.59 -16.49 13.30
CA GLU A 64 -11.30 -17.90 13.04
C GLU A 64 -10.12 -18.07 12.07
N VAL A 65 -10.06 -17.24 11.02
CA VAL A 65 -8.93 -17.26 10.08
C VAL A 65 -7.63 -16.81 10.76
N ASP A 66 -7.64 -15.73 11.54
CA ASP A 66 -6.43 -15.26 12.23
C ASP A 66 -5.91 -16.33 13.19
N ALA A 67 -6.80 -16.98 13.95
CA ALA A 67 -6.46 -18.08 14.84
C ALA A 67 -5.93 -19.31 14.09
N ALA A 68 -6.51 -19.67 12.94
CA ALA A 68 -6.02 -20.77 12.12
C ALA A 68 -4.61 -20.50 11.58
N LEU A 69 -4.36 -19.27 11.09
CA LEU A 69 -3.05 -18.86 10.59
C LEU A 69 -1.96 -18.86 11.67
N ASP A 70 -2.29 -18.41 12.88
CA ASP A 70 -1.35 -18.45 14.03
C ASP A 70 -0.94 -19.89 14.38
N ASN A 71 -1.78 -20.88 14.05
CA ASN A 71 -1.49 -22.31 14.22
C ASN A 71 -0.87 -22.96 12.96
N GLY A 72 -0.44 -22.17 11.98
CA GLY A 72 0.16 -22.65 10.73
C GLY A 72 -0.84 -23.19 9.71
N GLY A 73 -2.12 -22.85 9.85
CA GLY A 73 -3.17 -23.17 8.88
C GLY A 73 -3.05 -22.39 7.58
N GLU A 74 -3.94 -22.70 6.63
CA GLU A 74 -3.98 -22.07 5.31
C GLU A 74 -5.01 -20.93 5.27
N THR A 75 -4.79 -19.97 4.37
CA THR A 75 -5.77 -18.91 4.11
C THR A 75 -6.94 -19.46 3.29
N PRO A 76 -8.20 -19.07 3.59
CA PRO A 76 -9.34 -19.45 2.78
C PRO A 76 -9.15 -19.02 1.33
N GLU A 77 -9.54 -19.90 0.41
CA GLU A 77 -9.46 -19.65 -1.03
C GLU A 77 -10.84 -19.64 -1.69
N LEU A 78 -11.00 -18.78 -2.69
CA LEU A 78 -12.15 -18.78 -3.60
C LEU A 78 -11.65 -18.94 -5.03
N TYR A 79 -12.09 -20.01 -5.67
CA TYR A 79 -11.91 -20.24 -7.09
C TYR A 79 -13.11 -19.68 -7.84
N LEU A 80 -12.88 -18.64 -8.63
CA LEU A 80 -13.90 -17.99 -9.43
C LEU A 80 -13.58 -18.14 -10.92
N SER A 81 -14.39 -18.93 -11.61
CA SER A 81 -14.40 -18.97 -13.07
C SER A 81 -15.42 -17.97 -13.59
N VAL A 82 -14.97 -16.99 -14.35
CA VAL A 82 -15.83 -15.94 -14.91
C VAL A 82 -15.48 -15.72 -16.38
N ARG A 83 -16.41 -16.07 -17.26
CA ARG A 83 -16.19 -16.10 -18.71
C ARG A 83 -14.99 -17.00 -19.05
N ASP A 84 -13.92 -16.43 -19.58
CA ASP A 84 -12.68 -17.10 -19.94
C ASP A 84 -11.54 -16.88 -18.91
N TRP A 85 -11.87 -16.34 -17.73
CA TRP A 85 -10.94 -16.14 -16.62
C TRP A 85 -11.07 -17.22 -15.55
N GLY A 86 -9.93 -17.66 -15.03
CA GLY A 86 -9.81 -18.43 -13.80
C GLY A 86 -9.10 -17.59 -12.74
N LEU A 87 -9.82 -17.14 -11.73
CA LEU A 87 -9.32 -16.29 -10.65
C LEU A 87 -9.27 -17.09 -9.35
N ILE A 88 -8.17 -16.98 -8.61
CA ILE A 88 -8.04 -17.55 -7.27
C ILE A 88 -7.85 -16.41 -6.29
N PHE A 89 -8.80 -16.24 -5.39
CA PHE A 89 -8.73 -15.26 -4.32
C PHE A 89 -8.30 -15.91 -3.01
N THR A 90 -7.46 -15.23 -2.23
CA THR A 90 -7.09 -15.65 -0.87
C THR A 90 -7.51 -14.60 0.16
N ALA A 91 -8.14 -15.01 1.26
CA ALA A 91 -8.60 -14.10 2.29
C ALA A 91 -7.56 -13.98 3.42
N HIS A 92 -7.14 -12.74 3.70
CA HIS A 92 -6.14 -12.42 4.72
C HIS A 92 -6.76 -11.51 5.78
N PRO A 93 -6.91 -11.95 7.04
CA PRO A 93 -7.63 -11.19 8.03
C PRO A 93 -6.89 -9.89 8.38
N ILE A 94 -7.64 -8.79 8.41
CA ILE A 94 -7.19 -7.54 9.02
C ILE A 94 -7.18 -7.75 10.53
N LYS A 95 -6.06 -7.41 11.17
CA LYS A 95 -5.92 -7.51 12.63
C LYS A 95 -7.08 -6.78 13.33
N PRO A 96 -7.64 -7.31 14.44
CA PRO A 96 -8.85 -6.78 15.06
C PRO A 96 -8.85 -5.27 15.29
N ALA A 97 -7.72 -4.71 15.75
CA ALA A 97 -7.55 -3.27 16.00
C ALA A 97 -7.63 -2.36 14.74
N ARG A 98 -7.62 -2.94 13.54
CA ARG A 98 -7.58 -2.24 12.25
C ARG A 98 -8.85 -2.43 11.40
N ARG A 99 -9.79 -3.28 11.83
CA ARG A 99 -11.02 -3.56 11.07
C ARG A 99 -11.92 -2.32 10.98
N GLY A 100 -12.61 -2.18 9.85
CA GLY A 100 -13.60 -1.10 9.63
C GLY A 100 -13.02 0.31 9.45
N LYS A 101 -11.69 0.49 9.43
CA LYS A 101 -11.09 1.80 9.14
C LYS A 101 -11.36 2.22 7.69
N PRO A 102 -11.75 3.49 7.44
CA PRO A 102 -11.97 4.00 6.09
C PRO A 102 -10.65 4.01 5.30
N ARG A 103 -10.73 3.79 3.98
CA ARG A 103 -9.63 3.89 2.99
C ARG A 103 -8.58 2.76 2.98
N HIS A 104 -8.86 1.58 3.54
CA HIS A 104 -8.01 0.42 3.24
C HIS A 104 -8.45 -0.21 1.90
N ARG A 105 -7.47 -0.61 1.07
CA ARG A 105 -7.71 -1.29 -0.21
C ARG A 105 -8.05 -2.77 0.03
N LEU A 106 -8.99 -3.32 -0.75
CA LEU A 106 -9.32 -4.73 -0.66
C LEU A 106 -8.22 -5.62 -1.23
N LEU A 107 -7.69 -5.31 -2.43
CA LEU A 107 -6.61 -6.09 -3.03
C LEU A 107 -5.28 -5.74 -2.36
N GLY A 108 -4.73 -6.69 -1.60
CA GLY A 108 -3.55 -6.52 -0.77
C GLY A 108 -2.45 -7.56 -1.02
N VAL A 109 -2.63 -8.55 -1.91
CA VAL A 109 -1.60 -9.53 -2.28
C VAL A 109 -1.58 -9.77 -3.78
N TYR A 110 -0.42 -9.54 -4.40
CA TYR A 110 -0.20 -9.77 -5.82
C TYR A 110 0.62 -11.04 -6.06
N PRO A 111 0.46 -11.75 -7.20
CA PRO A 111 1.06 -13.06 -7.47
C PRO A 111 2.60 -13.12 -7.50
N ALA A 112 3.31 -12.00 -7.34
CA ALA A 112 4.78 -11.94 -7.34
C ALA A 112 5.42 -11.34 -6.07
N TYR A 113 4.61 -10.92 -5.09
CA TYR A 113 5.11 -10.15 -3.93
C TYR A 113 4.56 -10.68 -2.59
N GLY A 114 4.48 -12.01 -2.48
CA GLY A 114 3.96 -12.72 -1.32
C GLY A 114 4.96 -12.77 -0.16
N GLY A 115 4.70 -12.00 0.88
CA GLY A 115 5.31 -12.16 2.19
C GLY A 115 4.66 -11.24 3.20
N PHE A 116 4.08 -11.78 4.28
CA PHE A 116 3.81 -10.99 5.47
C PHE A 116 5.15 -10.62 6.09
N VAL A 117 5.48 -9.36 5.97
CA VAL A 117 6.75 -8.83 6.42
C VAL A 117 6.46 -7.79 7.48
N ASN A 118 7.26 -7.75 8.54
CA ASN A 118 7.30 -6.63 9.49
C ASN A 118 7.80 -5.35 8.76
N ASP A 119 6.93 -4.81 7.91
CA ASP A 119 7.21 -3.78 6.92
C ASP A 119 7.54 -2.46 7.59
N GLN A 120 6.83 -2.12 8.67
CA GLN A 120 7.14 -0.97 9.50
C GLN A 120 8.58 -1.03 10.04
N HIS A 121 8.99 -2.15 10.66
CA HIS A 121 10.34 -2.24 11.24
C HIS A 121 11.43 -2.26 10.17
N LYS A 122 11.21 -2.95 9.04
CA LYS A 122 12.15 -2.95 7.92
C LYS A 122 12.25 -1.58 7.25
N LEU A 123 11.13 -0.88 7.09
CA LEU A 123 11.07 0.48 6.56
C LEU A 123 11.84 1.42 7.49
N ARG A 124 11.52 1.44 8.79
CA ARG A 124 12.22 2.29 9.77
C ARG A 124 13.73 2.03 9.79
N LYS A 125 14.16 0.77 9.79
CA LYS A 125 15.59 0.40 9.74
C LYS A 125 16.26 0.86 8.44
N THR A 126 15.57 0.74 7.31
CA THR A 126 16.07 1.20 6.00
C THR A 126 16.20 2.71 5.95
N LEU A 127 15.20 3.43 6.46
CA LEU A 127 15.19 4.88 6.54
C LEU A 127 16.27 5.40 7.49
N ASP A 128 16.41 4.84 8.69
CA ASP A 128 17.47 5.23 9.65
C ASP A 128 18.87 5.05 9.05
N ARG A 129 19.11 3.93 8.35
CA ARG A 129 20.37 3.71 7.63
C ARG A 129 20.61 4.78 6.56
N LYS A 130 19.61 5.11 5.74
CA LYS A 130 19.73 6.13 4.67
C LYS A 130 19.86 7.54 5.23
N ALA A 131 19.16 7.85 6.31
CA ALA A 131 19.25 9.13 7.04
C ALA A 131 20.66 9.38 7.58
N ARG A 132 21.39 8.32 7.94
CA ARG A 132 22.77 8.41 8.45
C ARG A 132 23.85 8.26 7.38
N HIS A 133 23.47 7.81 6.17
CA HIS A 133 24.44 7.46 5.13
C HIS A 133 25.17 8.69 4.57
N TYR A 134 24.43 9.77 4.35
CA TYR A 134 24.99 11.00 3.82
C TYR A 134 25.47 11.90 4.97
N GLY A 135 26.59 12.58 4.73
CA GLY A 135 27.16 13.57 5.65
C GLY A 135 26.31 14.84 5.74
N ALA A 136 26.93 15.96 6.08
CA ALA A 136 26.22 17.25 6.12
C ALA A 136 25.88 17.70 4.69
N LEU A 137 24.60 17.82 4.40
CA LEU A 137 24.09 18.36 3.14
C LEU A 137 23.68 19.83 3.30
N ASP A 138 23.95 20.63 2.28
CA ASP A 138 23.61 22.05 2.20
C ASP A 138 22.21 22.31 1.63
N LYS A 139 21.55 21.27 1.12
CA LYS A 139 20.20 21.28 0.53
C LYS A 139 19.22 20.40 1.30
N PRO A 140 17.89 20.60 1.14
CA PRO A 140 16.89 19.67 1.64
C PRO A 140 17.17 18.23 1.19
N PHE A 141 17.03 17.28 2.11
CA PHE A 141 17.35 15.88 1.86
C PHE A 141 16.08 15.04 1.91
N VAL A 142 15.70 14.48 0.75
CA VAL A 142 14.57 13.57 0.63
C VAL A 142 15.07 12.15 0.41
N ILE A 143 14.48 11.20 1.12
CA ILE A 143 14.72 9.77 0.90
C ILE A 143 13.55 9.20 0.10
N ALA A 144 13.81 8.73 -1.13
CA ALA A 144 12.81 8.01 -1.92
C ALA A 144 12.87 6.50 -1.61
N VAL A 145 11.72 5.90 -1.34
CA VAL A 145 11.57 4.46 -1.11
C VAL A 145 10.38 3.94 -1.91
N MET A 146 10.55 2.79 -2.56
CA MET A 146 9.46 2.04 -3.17
C MET A 146 9.09 0.88 -2.24
N GLY A 147 7.84 0.86 -1.80
CA GLY A 147 7.28 -0.16 -0.92
C GLY A 147 6.78 -1.31 -1.77
N MET A 148 7.63 -2.33 -1.97
CA MET A 148 7.28 -3.49 -2.77
C MET A 148 6.42 -4.52 -2.02
N SER A 149 6.14 -4.30 -0.73
CA SER A 149 5.22 -5.16 0.01
C SER A 149 3.78 -4.83 -0.36
N SER A 150 3.03 -5.88 -0.71
CA SER A 150 1.61 -5.76 -1.08
C SER A 150 0.73 -5.30 0.10
N PHE A 151 1.22 -5.42 1.34
CA PHE A 151 0.48 -5.07 2.56
C PHE A 151 0.85 -3.71 3.15
N MET A 152 1.91 -3.06 2.66
CA MET A 152 2.33 -1.76 3.19
C MET A 152 1.29 -0.69 2.85
N ASP A 153 0.74 -0.07 3.88
CA ASP A 153 -0.20 1.05 3.77
C ASP A 153 0.36 2.35 4.36
N ASN A 154 -0.44 3.42 4.33
CA ASN A 154 -0.03 4.71 4.91
C ASN A 154 0.16 4.62 6.44
N GLU A 155 -0.56 3.77 7.16
CA GLU A 155 -0.41 3.63 8.61
C GLU A 155 0.93 3.00 8.98
N ASP A 156 1.42 2.03 8.20
CA ASP A 156 2.79 1.50 8.36
C ASP A 156 3.85 2.60 8.16
N VAL A 157 3.64 3.49 7.20
CA VAL A 157 4.53 4.62 6.93
C VAL A 157 4.44 5.66 8.05
N GLU A 158 3.22 6.02 8.49
CA GLU A 158 2.99 6.89 9.65
C GLU A 158 3.72 6.38 10.89
N ASN A 159 3.53 5.10 11.20
CA ASN A 159 4.11 4.47 12.37
C ASN A 159 5.63 4.32 12.26
N ALA A 160 6.17 4.15 11.05
CA ALA A 160 7.61 4.14 10.83
C ALA A 160 8.24 5.54 10.98
N LEU A 161 7.54 6.59 10.54
CA LEU A 161 8.05 7.97 10.51
C LEU A 161 7.82 8.72 11.82
N PHE A 162 6.59 8.71 12.34
CA PHE A 162 6.15 9.49 13.49
C PHE A 162 5.98 8.66 14.77
N GLY A 163 5.85 7.34 14.62
CA GLY A 163 5.74 6.38 15.73
C GLY A 163 4.34 5.81 15.91
N ASN A 164 4.24 4.77 16.74
CA ASN A 164 3.06 3.91 16.86
C ASN A 164 1.88 4.58 17.55
N VAL A 165 0.65 4.36 17.09
CA VAL A 165 -0.55 4.70 17.88
C VAL A 165 -0.77 3.62 18.95
N VAL A 166 -0.82 4.03 20.22
CA VAL A 166 -0.99 3.13 21.38
C VAL A 166 -2.13 3.62 22.28
N TYR A 167 -2.84 2.69 22.90
CA TYR A 167 -3.84 3.03 23.92
C TYR A 167 -3.13 3.19 25.27
N ARG A 168 -3.12 4.41 25.82
CA ARG A 168 -2.51 4.71 27.12
C ARG A 168 -3.60 4.92 28.15
N TYR A 169 -3.54 4.14 29.23
CA TYR A 169 -4.45 4.23 30.36
C TYR A 169 -3.66 4.14 31.67
N SER A 170 -4.27 4.63 32.77
CA SER A 170 -3.73 4.43 34.11
C SER A 170 -4.21 3.08 34.65
N ILE A 171 -3.32 2.31 35.28
CA ILE A 171 -3.70 1.02 35.87
C ILE A 171 -4.80 1.20 36.93
N ASN A 172 -4.80 2.34 37.62
CA ASN A 172 -5.77 2.65 38.68
C ASN A 172 -7.09 3.26 38.15
N GLN A 173 -7.11 3.72 36.90
CA GLN A 173 -8.25 4.36 36.23
C GLN A 173 -8.23 3.96 34.74
N PRO A 174 -8.50 2.68 34.42
CA PRO A 174 -8.45 2.17 33.05
C PRO A 174 -9.48 2.81 32.11
N GLU A 175 -10.57 3.36 32.65
CA GLU A 175 -11.64 4.07 31.95
C GLU A 175 -11.18 5.40 31.31
N ASP A 176 -10.11 6.02 31.82
CA ASP A 176 -9.54 7.27 31.29
C ASP A 176 -8.54 7.03 30.15
N GLY A 177 -8.56 5.83 29.58
CA GLY A 177 -7.69 5.45 28.50
C GLY A 177 -7.91 6.30 27.25
N ARG A 178 -6.81 6.64 26.58
CA ARG A 178 -6.84 7.40 25.32
C ARG A 178 -5.83 6.87 24.33
N TRP A 179 -6.20 6.92 23.06
CA TRP A 179 -5.27 6.68 21.96
C TRP A 179 -4.28 7.84 21.88
N VAL A 180 -2.99 7.52 21.88
CA VAL A 180 -1.90 8.49 21.76
C VAL A 180 -0.87 7.98 20.76
N ARG A 181 -0.29 8.86 19.96
CA ARG A 181 0.89 8.50 19.17
C ARG A 181 2.11 8.43 20.08
N ASN A 182 2.62 7.23 20.28
CA ASN A 182 3.93 7.01 20.85
C ASN A 182 4.96 7.63 19.90
N ARG A 183 5.75 8.58 20.39
CA ARG A 183 6.75 9.29 19.59
C ARG A 183 8.02 8.44 19.48
N ASP A 184 7.93 7.30 18.78
CA ASP A 184 8.97 6.28 18.65
C ASP A 184 9.33 5.92 17.18
N GLY A 185 8.96 6.80 16.26
CA GLY A 185 9.28 6.73 14.83
C GLY A 185 10.71 7.15 14.47
N LEU A 186 10.95 7.37 13.18
CA LEU A 186 12.22 7.88 12.65
C LEU A 186 12.52 9.31 13.13
N TRP A 187 11.51 10.17 13.14
CA TRP A 187 11.69 11.61 13.35
C TRP A 187 11.53 12.06 14.79
N MET A 188 11.07 11.20 15.69
CA MET A 188 10.89 11.53 17.10
C MET A 188 11.26 10.37 18.01
N ARG A 189 11.90 10.69 19.15
CA ARG A 189 12.01 9.80 20.30
C ARG A 189 11.60 10.56 21.57
N GLY A 190 10.41 10.28 22.08
CA GLY A 190 9.81 11.08 23.14
C GLY A 190 9.62 12.52 22.67
N ALA A 191 10.12 13.51 23.40
CA ALA A 191 10.04 14.91 23.00
C ALA A 191 11.16 15.38 22.05
N GLN A 192 12.12 14.51 21.73
CA GLN A 192 13.31 14.88 20.97
C GLN A 192 13.14 14.61 19.47
N PRO A 193 13.27 15.65 18.61
CA PRO A 193 13.38 15.45 17.17
C PRO A 193 14.65 14.68 16.79
N LEU A 194 14.50 13.75 15.87
CA LEU A 194 15.55 12.91 15.31
C LEU A 194 15.56 13.01 13.78
N ALA A 195 16.68 12.61 13.18
CA ALA A 195 16.88 12.64 11.73
C ALA A 195 16.45 13.97 11.09
N THR A 196 16.64 15.10 11.80
CA THR A 196 16.23 16.46 11.38
C THR A 196 16.94 16.91 10.09
N ARG A 197 18.02 16.25 9.69
CA ARG A 197 18.64 16.47 8.39
C ARG A 197 17.80 15.98 7.22
N VAL A 198 16.89 15.04 7.44
CA VAL A 198 15.97 14.51 6.43
C VAL A 198 14.75 15.43 6.38
N SER A 199 14.56 16.10 5.26
CA SER A 199 13.46 17.02 4.98
C SER A 199 12.15 16.29 4.69
N GLY A 200 12.23 15.08 4.15
CA GLY A 200 11.06 14.25 3.89
C GLY A 200 11.40 12.86 3.37
N VAL A 201 10.36 12.03 3.25
CA VAL A 201 10.42 10.70 2.64
C VAL A 201 9.39 10.64 1.52
N LEU A 202 9.84 10.36 0.30
CA LEU A 202 8.95 10.11 -0.84
C LEU A 202 8.65 8.62 -0.91
N MET A 203 7.40 8.25 -0.67
CA MET A 203 6.99 6.86 -0.50
C MET A 203 6.05 6.44 -1.64
N GLY A 204 6.49 5.50 -2.46
CA GLY A 204 5.63 4.79 -3.40
C GLY A 204 5.05 3.54 -2.76
N THR A 205 3.75 3.53 -2.44
CA THR A 205 3.02 2.35 -1.95
C THR A 205 2.03 1.92 -3.01
N GLY A 206 2.10 0.68 -3.49
CA GLY A 206 1.17 0.20 -4.52
C GLY A 206 1.37 0.83 -5.91
N ILE A 207 2.54 1.43 -6.17
CA ILE A 207 2.91 1.92 -7.50
C ILE A 207 3.50 0.76 -8.30
N PHE A 208 2.86 0.44 -9.41
CA PHE A 208 3.20 -0.59 -10.36
C PHE A 208 3.36 0.01 -11.76
N PRO A 209 4.06 -0.69 -12.68
CA PRO A 209 4.25 -0.21 -14.06
C PRO A 209 2.95 0.16 -14.80
N TRP A 210 1.81 -0.42 -14.41
CA TRP A 210 0.52 -0.20 -15.06
C TRP A 210 -0.40 0.82 -14.38
N ASN A 211 -0.09 1.32 -13.17
CA ASN A 211 -0.94 2.29 -12.47
C ASN A 211 -0.21 3.59 -12.05
N HIS A 212 1.08 3.72 -12.36
CA HIS A 212 1.88 4.90 -12.00
C HIS A 212 1.39 6.22 -12.62
N THR A 213 0.55 6.16 -13.66
CA THR A 213 -0.12 7.33 -14.26
C THR A 213 -1.36 7.78 -13.49
N HIS A 214 -1.90 6.96 -12.60
CA HIS A 214 -3.08 7.25 -11.78
C HIS A 214 -2.70 7.59 -10.34
N GLU A 215 -1.60 7.04 -9.83
CA GLU A 215 -1.15 7.25 -8.45
C GLU A 215 0.28 7.76 -8.37
N LEU A 216 0.45 8.99 -7.85
CA LEU A 216 1.75 9.55 -7.52
C LEU A 216 2.22 9.11 -6.13
N PRO A 217 3.53 8.96 -5.90
CA PRO A 217 4.06 8.65 -4.58
C PRO A 217 3.75 9.78 -3.60
N ARG A 218 3.47 9.41 -2.35
CA ARG A 218 3.17 10.39 -1.29
C ARG A 218 4.45 10.91 -0.66
N LEU A 219 4.56 12.23 -0.58
CA LEU A 219 5.65 12.91 0.09
C LEU A 219 5.30 13.15 1.56
N TRP A 220 6.01 12.45 2.44
CA TRP A 220 5.92 12.65 3.87
C TRP A 220 6.93 13.70 4.31
N THR A 221 6.47 14.85 4.82
CA THR A 221 7.36 15.95 5.21
C THR A 221 7.74 15.85 6.68
N ASN A 222 9.02 16.12 6.98
CA ASN A 222 9.49 16.21 8.36
C ASN A 222 9.30 17.64 8.89
N PRO A 223 8.35 17.88 9.81
CA PRO A 223 8.11 19.22 10.35
C PRO A 223 9.28 19.73 11.19
N TRP A 224 10.14 18.84 11.70
CA TRP A 224 11.31 19.18 12.51
C TRP A 224 12.61 19.21 11.69
N ALA A 225 12.52 19.28 10.36
CA ALA A 225 13.70 19.32 9.51
C ALA A 225 14.50 20.62 9.69
N THR A 226 15.82 20.51 9.75
CA THR A 226 16.75 21.66 9.77
C THR A 226 16.71 22.44 8.46
N ARG A 227 16.35 21.78 7.36
CA ARG A 227 16.09 22.41 6.05
C ARG A 227 14.73 21.95 5.57
N SER A 228 13.73 22.81 5.66
CA SER A 228 12.39 22.53 5.12
C SER A 228 12.44 22.36 3.61
N LEU A 229 11.56 21.51 3.07
CA LEU A 229 11.47 21.27 1.63
C LEU A 229 10.57 22.34 0.99
N PRO A 230 11.08 23.16 0.05
CA PRO A 230 10.25 24.07 -0.73
C PRO A 230 9.59 23.33 -1.89
N GLY A 231 8.33 23.65 -2.20
CA GLY A 231 7.62 23.11 -3.37
C GLY A 231 7.40 21.60 -3.31
N THR A 232 6.22 21.18 -2.84
CA THR A 232 5.90 19.75 -2.70
C THR A 232 5.18 19.17 -3.91
N GLU A 233 4.76 20.01 -4.85
CA GLU A 233 4.19 19.57 -6.13
C GLU A 233 5.22 18.74 -6.93
N PRO A 234 4.77 17.72 -7.69
CA PRO A 234 3.38 17.34 -7.92
C PRO A 234 2.84 16.36 -6.87
N PHE A 235 3.54 16.12 -5.75
CA PHE A 235 3.20 14.99 -4.89
C PHE A 235 2.07 15.31 -3.91
N PRO A 236 1.13 14.39 -3.66
CA PRO A 236 0.29 14.48 -2.48
C PRO A 236 1.19 14.39 -1.24
N THR A 237 0.83 15.09 -0.16
CA THR A 237 1.67 15.20 1.04
C THR A 237 1.00 14.65 2.29
N ALA A 238 1.84 14.34 3.28
CA ALA A 238 1.39 14.08 4.65
C ALA A 238 2.43 14.57 5.67
N THR A 239 1.97 15.10 6.80
CA THR A 239 2.83 15.59 7.89
C THR A 239 2.16 15.39 9.25
N SER A 240 2.96 15.34 10.31
CA SER A 240 2.46 15.39 11.69
C SER A 240 2.55 16.81 12.25
N ASP A 241 1.66 17.17 13.15
CA ASP A 241 1.88 18.27 14.09
C ASP A 241 2.64 17.79 15.35
N ASP A 242 2.87 18.69 16.29
CA ASP A 242 3.48 18.35 17.59
C ASP A 242 2.56 17.48 18.47
N THR A 243 1.26 17.41 18.21
CA THR A 243 0.34 16.55 18.99
C THR A 243 0.38 15.09 18.53
N GLY A 244 0.98 14.82 17.37
CA GLY A 244 1.03 13.49 16.74
C GLY A 244 -0.14 13.26 15.77
N THR A 245 -0.92 14.30 15.48
CA THR A 245 -2.01 14.29 14.51
C THR A 245 -1.44 14.42 13.10
N ILE A 246 -1.79 13.47 12.24
CA ILE A 246 -1.35 13.46 10.84
C ILE A 246 -2.35 14.22 9.98
N THR A 247 -1.85 15.18 9.21
CA THR A 247 -2.61 15.91 8.20
C THR A 247 -2.19 15.43 6.82
N TYR A 248 -3.18 15.20 5.98
CA TYR A 248 -3.02 14.78 4.59
C TYR A 248 -3.43 15.93 3.67
N ALA A 249 -2.67 16.14 2.59
CA ALA A 249 -3.09 16.96 1.48
C ALA A 249 -2.95 16.16 0.18
N ASP A 250 -3.97 16.21 -0.65
CA ASP A 250 -3.93 15.59 -1.98
C ASP A 250 -3.41 16.61 -3.01
N THR A 251 -2.92 16.12 -4.14
CA THR A 251 -2.47 16.95 -5.25
C THR A 251 -3.55 16.95 -6.34
N PRO A 252 -3.78 18.08 -7.03
CA PRO A 252 -4.60 18.08 -8.24
C PRO A 252 -3.84 17.52 -9.46
N THR A 253 -2.52 17.31 -9.36
CA THR A 253 -1.72 16.84 -10.50
C THR A 253 -1.97 15.36 -10.75
N ALA A 254 -2.47 15.02 -11.94
CA ALA A 254 -2.63 13.63 -12.33
C ALA A 254 -1.27 13.03 -12.73
N GLY A 255 -1.06 11.74 -12.46
CA GLY A 255 0.22 11.10 -12.79
C GLY A 255 0.52 11.13 -14.29
N HIS A 256 -0.50 11.01 -15.14
CA HIS A 256 -0.35 11.09 -16.59
C HIS A 256 0.22 12.44 -17.06
N ASP A 257 -0.12 13.55 -16.39
CA ASP A 257 0.46 14.87 -16.66
C ASP A 257 1.95 14.91 -16.31
N VAL A 258 2.34 14.26 -15.20
CA VAL A 258 3.74 14.21 -14.74
C VAL A 258 4.62 13.41 -15.70
N PHE A 259 4.09 12.32 -16.23
CA PHE A 259 4.83 11.40 -17.11
C PHE A 259 4.69 11.73 -18.59
N ASP A 260 3.89 12.74 -18.96
CA ASP A 260 3.52 13.07 -20.35
C ASP A 260 2.96 11.84 -21.09
N LEU A 261 2.04 11.15 -20.41
CA LEU A 261 1.36 9.94 -20.90
C LEU A 261 -0.13 10.21 -21.13
N PRO A 262 -0.80 9.41 -21.98
CA PRO A 262 -2.24 9.50 -22.13
C PRO A 262 -2.98 9.27 -20.81
N GLU A 263 -4.10 9.96 -20.60
CA GLU A 263 -4.98 9.75 -19.43
C GLU A 263 -5.45 8.30 -19.31
N ASP A 264 -5.66 7.63 -20.45
CA ASP A 264 -6.07 6.24 -20.51
C ASP A 264 -4.91 5.24 -20.44
N TRP A 265 -3.66 5.69 -20.22
CA TRP A 265 -2.49 4.82 -20.09
C TRP A 265 -2.70 3.73 -19.01
N PRO A 266 -2.35 2.46 -19.29
CA PRO A 266 -1.59 1.94 -20.44
C PRO A 266 -2.37 1.76 -21.76
N GLY A 267 -3.63 2.17 -21.79
CA GLY A 267 -4.52 2.05 -22.95
C GLY A 267 -5.03 0.62 -23.16
N PRO A 268 -6.00 0.44 -24.08
CA PRO A 268 -6.34 -0.88 -24.58
C PRO A 268 -5.16 -1.48 -25.36
N GLU A 269 -4.83 -2.75 -25.11
CA GLU A 269 -3.84 -3.51 -25.88
C GLU A 269 -4.24 -3.47 -27.37
N ARG A 270 -3.36 -2.95 -28.25
CA ARG A 270 -3.58 -3.09 -29.69
C ARG A 270 -3.57 -4.58 -30.00
N SER A 271 -4.61 -5.07 -30.68
CA SER A 271 -4.64 -6.47 -31.14
C SER A 271 -3.37 -6.77 -31.93
N PHE A 272 -2.66 -7.83 -31.57
CA PHE A 272 -1.61 -8.39 -32.41
C PHE A 272 -2.27 -8.73 -33.76
N THR A 273 -1.97 -7.92 -34.77
CA THR A 273 -2.31 -8.27 -36.14
C THR A 273 -1.12 -9.08 -36.64
N ASP A 274 -1.31 -10.38 -36.85
CA ASP A 274 -0.39 -11.22 -37.61
C ASP A 274 -0.34 -10.68 -39.05
N THR A 275 0.48 -9.65 -39.26
CA THR A 275 0.82 -9.18 -40.60
C THR A 275 2.28 -8.78 -40.59
N ASP A 276 3.13 -9.81 -40.58
CA ASP A 276 4.41 -9.83 -41.27
C ASP A 276 4.77 -11.32 -41.49
N GLN A 277 4.18 -11.89 -42.55
CA GLN A 277 4.71 -13.03 -43.31
C GLN A 277 5.13 -12.54 -44.69
#